data_AF-A0A2D3T9A2-F1
#
_entry.id   AF-A0A2D3T9A2-F1
#
_cell.length_a   1.000
_cell.length_b   1.000
_cell.length_c   1.000
_cell.angle_alpha   90.00
_cell.angle_beta   90.00
_cell.angle_gamma   90.00
#
_symmetry.space_group_name_H-M   'P 1'
#
loop_
_entity.id
_entity.type
_entity.pdbx_description
1 polymer ?
#
loop_
_entity_poly.entity_id
_entity_poly.type
_entity_poly.pdbx_seq_one_letter_code
_entity_poly.pdbx_strand_id
1 'polypeptide(L)'
;MKGANDTAVAVQTGGKVDIANSTLSGTQNQFYGLWATGKETEVTAHQLKITSQGADSRLVNSYSANITLKDSTLSSIGQKARGISHWRMPG
;
A
#
# COMPACT_ATOMS: atom_id res chain seq x y z
N MET A 1 10.11 -0.88 8.27
CA MET A 1 9.17 -0.97 9.41
C MET A 1 9.39 -2.27 10.18
N LYS A 2 9.18 -2.30 11.51
CA LYS A 2 9.61 -3.41 12.41
C LYS A 2 8.53 -3.86 13.41
N GLY A 3 7.40 -3.17 13.52
CA GLY A 3 6.24 -3.56 14.32
C GLY A 3 5.31 -4.51 13.57
N ALA A 4 4.51 -5.27 14.33
CA ALA A 4 3.46 -6.11 13.76
C ALA A 4 2.33 -5.23 13.23
N ASN A 5 1.79 -5.55 12.04
CA ASN A 5 0.75 -4.78 11.37
C ASN A 5 1.13 -3.34 11.00
N ASP A 6 2.43 -3.07 10.86
CA ASP A 6 2.94 -1.75 10.49
C ASP A 6 2.41 -1.31 9.12
N THR A 7 1.89 -0.07 9.05
CA THR A 7 1.47 0.59 7.81
C THR A 7 2.41 1.73 7.46
N ALA A 8 3.02 1.70 6.27
CA ALA A 8 4.02 2.70 5.90
C ALA A 8 3.39 4.04 5.50
N VAL A 9 2.32 3.99 4.71
CA VAL A 9 1.53 5.17 4.33
C VAL A 9 0.05 4.84 4.45
N ALA A 10 -0.66 5.61 5.25
CA ALA A 10 -2.12 5.55 5.39
C ALA A 10 -2.75 6.85 4.87
N VAL A 11 -3.74 6.73 3.98
CA VAL A 11 -4.49 7.86 3.44
C VAL A 11 -5.97 7.60 3.65
N GLN A 12 -6.65 8.54 4.31
CA GLN A 12 -8.06 8.41 4.69
C GLN A 12 -8.96 9.27 3.80
N THR A 13 -10.27 9.16 4.03
CA THR A 13 -11.35 9.78 3.23
C THR A 13 -11.04 11.22 2.84
N GLY A 14 -11.15 11.52 1.54
CA GLY A 14 -10.88 12.86 0.97
C GLY A 14 -9.39 13.23 0.91
N GLY A 15 -8.49 12.37 1.39
CA GLY A 15 -7.06 12.61 1.39
C GLY A 15 -6.45 12.48 0.00
N LYS A 16 -5.51 13.37 -0.33
CA LYS A 16 -4.78 13.37 -1.59
C LYS A 16 -3.29 13.39 -1.32
N VAL A 17 -2.57 12.39 -1.84
CA VAL A 17 -1.14 12.21 -1.56
C VAL A 17 -0.37 11.91 -2.84
N ASP A 18 0.74 12.62 -3.04
CA ASP A 18 1.75 12.33 -4.04
C ASP A 18 2.99 11.71 -3.38
N ILE A 19 3.45 10.57 -3.90
CA ILE A 19 4.66 9.86 -3.44
C ILE A 19 5.64 9.74 -4.60
N ALA A 20 6.84 10.27 -4.43
CA ALA A 20 7.86 10.34 -5.47
C ALA A 20 9.15 9.65 -5.03
N ASN A 21 9.81 8.91 -5.93
CA ASN A 21 11.22 8.50 -5.79
C ASN A 21 11.55 7.89 -4.41
N SER A 22 10.68 7.01 -3.93
CA SER A 22 10.70 6.55 -2.54
C SER A 22 10.76 5.03 -2.46
N THR A 23 11.22 4.52 -1.31
CA THR A 23 11.19 3.09 -1.00
C THR A 23 10.43 2.83 0.30
N LEU A 24 9.42 1.97 0.24
CA LEU A 24 8.70 1.43 1.40
C LEU A 24 9.11 -0.02 1.61
N SER A 25 9.59 -0.37 2.81
CA SER A 25 10.04 -1.73 3.10
C SER A 25 9.58 -2.24 4.47
N GLY A 26 9.12 -3.50 4.48
CA GLY A 26 8.66 -4.19 5.68
C GLY A 26 9.10 -5.64 5.72
N THR A 27 9.80 -6.05 6.77
CA THR A 27 10.28 -7.43 6.94
C THR A 27 9.38 -8.27 7.85
N GLN A 28 8.48 -7.63 8.60
CA GLN A 28 7.57 -8.31 9.51
C GLN A 28 6.32 -8.82 8.80
N ASN A 29 5.69 -9.82 9.40
CA ASN A 29 4.40 -10.34 8.94
C ASN A 29 3.33 -9.25 8.99
N GLN A 30 2.35 -9.36 8.10
CA GLN A 30 1.23 -8.44 7.97
C GLN A 30 1.68 -6.99 7.76
N PHE A 31 2.76 -6.76 7.00
CA PHE A 31 3.16 -5.41 6.61
C PHE A 31 2.17 -4.82 5.61
N TYR A 32 1.79 -3.55 5.80
CA TYR A 32 0.96 -2.79 4.87
C TYR A 32 1.77 -1.66 4.25
N GLY A 33 2.04 -1.72 2.94
CA GLY A 33 2.83 -0.69 2.27
C GLY A 33 2.05 0.62 2.13
N LEU A 34 1.06 0.61 1.25
CA LEU A 34 0.13 1.70 1.03
C LEU A 34 -1.29 1.25 1.38
N TRP A 35 -1.96 2.02 2.23
CA TRP A 35 -3.32 1.77 2.69
C TRP A 35 -4.18 3.02 2.46
N ALA A 36 -4.96 3.04 1.38
CA ALA A 36 -5.85 4.15 1.05
C ALA A 36 -7.31 3.73 1.24
N THR A 37 -8.09 4.55 1.95
CA THR A 37 -9.50 4.26 2.23
C THR A 37 -10.39 5.48 2.09
N GLY A 38 -11.63 5.26 1.69
CA GLY A 38 -12.68 6.27 1.69
C GLY A 38 -12.92 6.90 0.33
N LYS A 39 -14.12 7.46 0.15
CA LYS A 39 -14.50 8.20 -1.06
C LYS A 39 -13.57 9.41 -1.24
N GLU A 40 -13.35 9.78 -2.50
CA GLU A 40 -12.54 10.95 -2.89
C GLU A 40 -11.08 10.89 -2.41
N THR A 41 -10.62 9.72 -1.96
CA THR A 41 -9.23 9.48 -1.59
C THR A 41 -8.42 9.13 -2.82
N GLU A 42 -7.32 9.86 -3.05
CA GLU A 42 -6.46 9.73 -4.21
C GLU A 42 -5.00 9.61 -3.79
N VAL A 43 -4.31 8.59 -4.31
CA VAL A 43 -2.86 8.47 -4.15
C VAL A 43 -2.22 8.33 -5.53
N THR A 44 -1.26 9.20 -5.82
CA THR A 44 -0.42 9.07 -7.01
C THR A 44 1.02 8.79 -6.58
N ALA A 45 1.53 7.64 -6.97
CA ALA A 45 2.89 7.23 -6.71
C ALA A 45 3.66 7.14 -8.02
N HIS A 46 4.86 7.72 -8.06
CA HIS A 46 5.75 7.69 -9.21
C HIS A 46 7.17 7.32 -8.79
N GLN A 47 7.76 6.34 -9.48
CA GLN A 47 9.06 5.77 -9.11
C GLN A 47 9.09 5.26 -7.66
N LEU A 48 7.97 4.66 -7.22
CA LEU A 48 7.84 4.08 -5.88
C LEU A 48 8.29 2.62 -5.90
N LYS A 49 9.16 2.24 -4.97
CA LYS A 49 9.50 0.84 -4.71
C LYS A 49 8.86 0.38 -3.41
N ILE A 50 8.07 -0.70 -3.44
CA ILE A 50 7.56 -1.34 -2.22
C ILE A 50 8.08 -2.78 -2.15
N THR A 51 8.74 -3.13 -1.03
CA THR A 51 9.25 -4.48 -0.79
C THR A 51 8.76 -5.08 0.52
N SER A 52 8.47 -6.38 0.52
CA SER A 52 8.17 -7.12 1.74
C SER A 52 8.69 -8.56 1.75
N GLN A 53 9.01 -9.04 2.95
CA GLN A 53 9.44 -10.43 3.19
C GLN A 53 8.52 -11.18 4.17
N GLY A 54 7.68 -10.47 4.93
CA GLY A 54 6.80 -11.09 5.92
C GLY A 54 5.57 -11.74 5.31
N ALA A 55 5.08 -12.80 5.94
CA ALA A 55 3.85 -13.48 5.55
C ALA A 55 2.63 -12.56 5.67
N ASP A 56 1.59 -12.83 4.87
CA ASP A 56 0.31 -12.11 4.87
C ASP A 56 0.41 -10.59 4.64
N SER A 57 1.56 -10.12 4.12
CA SER A 57 1.80 -8.71 3.82
C SER A 57 0.98 -8.24 2.63
N ARG A 58 0.55 -6.98 2.65
CA ARG A 58 -0.23 -6.36 1.59
C ARG A 58 0.43 -5.07 1.14
N LEU A 59 0.98 -5.05 -0.06
CA LEU A 59 1.81 -3.92 -0.48
C LEU A 59 0.97 -2.69 -0.83
N VAL A 60 -0.14 -2.86 -1.55
CA VAL A 60 -1.04 -1.76 -1.93
C VAL A 60 -2.48 -2.18 -1.72
N ASN A 61 -3.20 -1.41 -0.90
CA ASN A 61 -4.61 -1.66 -0.57
C ASN A 61 -5.41 -0.39 -0.80
N SER A 62 -6.49 -0.51 -1.56
CA SER A 62 -7.48 0.55 -1.73
C SER A 62 -8.86 0.08 -1.30
N TYR A 63 -9.54 0.84 -0.45
CA TYR A 63 -10.93 0.62 -0.04
C TYR A 63 -11.78 1.82 -0.43
N SER A 64 -12.53 1.71 -1.53
CA SER A 64 -13.28 2.82 -2.12
C SER A 64 -12.43 4.06 -2.47
N ALA A 65 -11.11 3.86 -2.66
CA ALA A 65 -10.11 4.88 -2.96
C ALA A 65 -9.42 4.61 -4.30
N ASN A 66 -8.86 5.65 -4.91
CA ASN A 66 -8.11 5.57 -6.16
C ASN A 66 -6.60 5.61 -5.89
N ILE A 67 -5.86 4.67 -6.45
CA ILE A 67 -4.39 4.64 -6.39
C ILE A 67 -3.84 4.51 -7.81
N THR A 68 -2.95 5.43 -8.17
CA THR A 68 -2.19 5.39 -9.43
C THR A 68 -0.73 5.11 -9.13
N LEU A 69 -0.15 4.11 -9.81
CA LEU A 69 1.27 3.75 -9.72
C LEU A 69 1.91 3.95 -11.09
N LYS A 70 2.85 4.89 -11.19
CA LYS A 70 3.63 5.18 -12.40
C LYS A 70 5.06 4.74 -12.17
N ASP A 71 5.62 3.99 -13.11
CA ASP A 71 7.04 3.56 -13.08
C ASP A 71 7.47 2.97 -11.73
N SER A 72 6.56 2.26 -11.07
CA SER A 72 6.71 1.80 -9.69
C SER A 72 6.91 0.29 -9.66
N THR A 73 7.68 -0.19 -8.69
CA THR A 73 8.00 -1.61 -8.54
C THR A 73 7.47 -2.13 -7.21
N LEU A 74 6.78 -3.27 -7.26
CA LEU A 74 6.24 -3.96 -6.10
C LEU A 74 6.85 -5.36 -6.03
N SER A 75 7.35 -5.77 -4.87
CA SER A 75 7.89 -7.12 -4.67
C SER A 75 7.56 -7.63 -3.28
N SER A 76 6.96 -8.82 -3.19
CA SER A 76 6.80 -9.53 -1.93
C SER A 76 7.13 -11.00 -2.11
N ILE A 77 7.89 -11.55 -1.18
CA ILE A 77 8.28 -12.96 -1.16
C ILE A 77 7.69 -13.73 0.04
N GLY A 78 6.92 -13.06 0.89
CA GLY A 78 6.28 -13.68 2.05
C GLY A 78 5.13 -14.60 1.65
N GLN A 79 4.89 -15.66 2.43
CA GLN A 79 3.76 -16.57 2.22
C GLN A 79 2.43 -15.80 2.24
N LYS A 80 1.51 -16.14 1.32
CA LYS A 80 0.17 -15.51 1.20
C LYS A 80 0.19 -13.98 1.02
N ALA A 81 1.32 -13.40 0.65
CA ALA A 81 1.41 -11.97 0.41
C ALA A 81 0.54 -11.54 -0.78
N ARG A 82 0.03 -10.31 -0.70
CA ARG A 82 -0.79 -9.68 -1.75
C ARG A 82 -0.08 -8.44 -2.27
N GLY A 83 0.08 -8.36 -3.59
CA GLY A 83 0.68 -7.21 -4.25
C GLY A 83 -0.26 -6.01 -4.23
N ILE A 84 -1.34 -6.08 -5.01
CA ILE A 84 -2.35 -5.03 -5.12
C ILE A 84 -3.71 -5.63 -4.77
N SER A 85 -4.50 -4.92 -3.97
CA SER A 85 -5.87 -5.30 -3.63
C SER A 85 -6.78 -4.08 -3.64
N HIS A 86 -7.90 -4.19 -4.35
CA HIS A 86 -8.94 -3.17 -4.39
C HIS A 86 -10.25 -3.74 -3.87
N TRP A 87 -10.90 -2.99 -3.00
CA TRP A 87 -12.20 -3.32 -2.43
C TRP A 87 -13.13 -2.12 -2.56
N ARG A 88 -14.38 -2.39 -2.88
CA ARG A 88 -15.46 -1.41 -2.79
C ARG A 88 -16.26 -1.71 -1.54
N MET A 89 -16.41 -0.73 -0.66
CA MET A 89 -17.30 -0.90 0.49
C MET A 89 -18.76 -0.93 0.00
N PRO A 90 -19.61 -1.83 0.54
CA PRO A 90 -21.06 -1.78 0.33
C PRO A 90 -21.57 -0.39 0.74
N GLY A 91 -22.45 0.18 -0.08
CA GLY A 91 -23.14 1.44 0.21
C GLY A 91 -24.36 1.23 1.11
#